data_AF-A0A1L2YXQ3-F1
#
_entry.id   AF-A0A1L2YXQ3-F1
#
_cell.length_a   1.000
_cell.length_b   1.000
_cell.length_c   1.000
_cell.angle_alpha   90.00
_cell.angle_beta   90.00
_cell.angle_gamma   90.00
#
_symmetry.space_group_name_H-M   'P 1'
#
loop_
_entity.id
_entity.type
_entity.pdbx_description
1 polymer ?
#
loop_
_entity_poly.entity_id
_entity_poly.type
_entity_poly.pdbx_seq_one_letter_code
_entity_poly.pdbx_strand_id
1 'polypeptide(L)'
;MLKESSEQLSGNDRFEGFCIDLLNEISSILKFNYTLIPVPGNAYGTRNQDTGEWNGMIKELLEQRADMAITDLTINYEREQAVDFTMPFMNMGISILYKKPQKMAPSLFSFLSPLSLEVWMYMITAYVGVSVLMYILARFTPYEWQNPHPCDPDPDTLENQFTILNCLWFAIGSLMQQGCDFLPQAVSTRMVAGMWWFFTLIMISSYTANLAAFLTVERMESPIESAEDLAKQTKIKYGSLASGTTLSFFRDSTLPTYARMWSFMESTSPSVLVKSNAEGVKRVQEMNGLYAYLMESTSIEYVIERNCDLTQVGGLLDSKSYGIALPSGSPYTSAISSAILALQETSIIQVQKLKWWSQKGGAGKCLSDKEEAGGSSMASELNLSNVGGVFVVLLGGMGLALIVAMGEFVLECWGIAKEDEEPMMDVLNKELRFVFKCKGSSKPVRKKASESEVGDASNNLFGSDVYNYSGKNPLS
;
A
#
# COMPACT_ATOMS: atom_id res chain seq x y z
N MET A 1 -34.98 15.24 -12.39
CA MET A 1 -34.37 16.45 -11.77
C MET A 1 -34.94 17.69 -12.44
N LEU A 2 -34.89 18.85 -11.79
CA LEU A 2 -35.21 20.11 -12.47
C LEU A 2 -34.11 20.39 -13.51
N LYS A 3 -34.51 20.83 -14.69
CA LYS A 3 -33.60 21.19 -15.76
C LYS A 3 -32.92 22.51 -15.42
N GLU A 4 -31.60 22.52 -15.40
CA GLU A 4 -30.82 23.74 -15.23
C GLU A 4 -30.92 24.57 -16.51
N SER A 5 -31.66 25.67 -16.46
CA SER A 5 -31.89 26.59 -17.58
C SER A 5 -31.93 28.02 -17.08
N SER A 6 -31.40 28.95 -17.87
CA SER A 6 -31.52 30.39 -17.62
C SER A 6 -32.94 30.92 -17.85
N GLU A 7 -33.75 30.19 -18.60
CA GLU A 7 -35.14 30.54 -18.92
C GLU A 7 -36.13 29.83 -17.98
N GLN A 8 -37.21 30.53 -17.61
CA GLN A 8 -38.31 29.93 -16.87
C GLN A 8 -39.09 28.95 -17.76
N LEU A 9 -38.80 27.67 -17.59
CA LEU A 9 -39.53 26.59 -18.25
C LEU A 9 -40.88 26.36 -17.56
N SER A 10 -41.89 25.93 -18.31
CA SER A 10 -43.24 25.65 -17.79
C SER A 10 -43.67 24.24 -18.17
N GLY A 11 -44.63 23.66 -17.41
CA GLY A 11 -45.13 22.31 -17.69
C GLY A 11 -44.09 21.20 -17.49
N ASN A 12 -44.02 20.26 -18.43
CA ASN A 12 -43.13 19.09 -18.40
C ASN A 12 -41.66 19.45 -18.70
N ASP A 13 -41.43 20.50 -19.48
CA ASP A 13 -40.08 20.91 -19.93
C ASP A 13 -39.16 21.35 -18.78
N ARG A 14 -39.75 21.60 -17.60
CA ARG A 14 -39.03 21.92 -16.36
C ARG A 14 -38.19 20.77 -15.84
N PHE A 15 -38.46 19.54 -16.28
CA PHE A 15 -37.80 18.37 -15.76
C PHE A 15 -36.94 17.70 -16.83
N GLU A 16 -35.80 17.16 -16.40
CA GLU A 16 -34.96 16.30 -17.22
C GLU A 16 -34.49 15.07 -16.42
N GLY A 17 -34.10 14.01 -17.13
CA GLY A 17 -33.55 12.80 -16.52
C GLY A 17 -33.90 11.53 -17.28
N PHE A 18 -33.30 10.42 -16.85
CA PHE A 18 -33.50 9.10 -17.44
C PHE A 18 -34.98 8.68 -17.52
N CYS A 19 -35.73 8.83 -16.42
CA CYS A 19 -37.15 8.46 -16.40
C CYS A 19 -38.00 9.28 -17.39
N ILE A 20 -37.58 10.50 -17.72
CA ILE A 20 -38.32 11.40 -18.62
C ILE A 20 -38.04 11.02 -20.07
N ASP A 21 -36.79 10.75 -20.41
CA ASP A 21 -36.41 10.20 -21.72
C ASP A 21 -37.12 8.84 -21.94
N LEU A 22 -37.17 7.99 -20.92
CA LEU A 22 -37.90 6.71 -20.98
C LEU A 22 -39.40 6.91 -21.20
N LEU A 23 -40.04 7.82 -20.44
CA LEU A 23 -41.46 8.11 -20.58
C LEU A 23 -41.79 8.70 -21.96
N ASN A 24 -40.92 9.54 -22.52
CA ASN A 24 -41.06 10.08 -23.87
C ASN A 24 -41.06 8.98 -24.93
N GLU A 25 -40.18 7.99 -24.83
CA GLU A 25 -40.17 6.85 -25.76
C GLU A 25 -41.44 6.00 -25.63
N ILE A 26 -41.86 5.71 -24.40
CA ILE A 26 -43.09 4.95 -24.14
C ILE A 26 -44.32 5.70 -24.69
N SER A 27 -44.40 7.02 -24.46
CA SER A 27 -45.43 7.90 -25.00
C SER A 27 -45.40 7.95 -26.53
N SER A 28 -44.23 7.95 -27.15
CA SER A 28 -44.08 7.91 -28.61
C SER A 28 -44.58 6.60 -29.22
N ILE A 29 -44.38 5.47 -28.54
CA ILE A 29 -44.86 4.16 -28.99
C ILE A 29 -46.37 4.05 -28.84
N LEU A 30 -46.89 4.40 -27.65
CA LEU A 30 -48.30 4.20 -27.28
C LEU A 30 -49.22 5.39 -27.62
N LYS A 31 -48.64 6.51 -28.08
CA LYS A 31 -49.33 7.74 -28.52
C LYS A 31 -50.25 8.38 -27.47
N PHE A 32 -49.81 8.44 -26.21
CA PHE A 32 -50.52 9.15 -25.13
C PHE A 32 -49.81 10.44 -24.70
N ASN A 33 -50.58 11.38 -24.17
CA ASN A 33 -50.07 12.60 -23.54
C ASN A 33 -49.97 12.41 -22.03
N TYR A 34 -49.00 13.08 -21.39
CA TYR A 34 -48.78 12.96 -19.95
C TYR A 34 -48.45 14.30 -19.31
N THR A 35 -48.64 14.41 -18.00
CA THR A 35 -48.22 15.55 -17.19
C THR A 35 -47.40 15.08 -16.00
N LEU A 36 -46.28 15.74 -15.74
CA LEU A 36 -45.39 15.37 -14.64
C LEU A 36 -45.80 16.10 -13.36
N ILE A 37 -46.12 15.32 -12.32
CA ILE A 37 -46.52 15.82 -11.01
C ILE A 37 -45.52 15.27 -9.96
N PRO A 38 -44.79 16.14 -9.24
CA PRO A 38 -43.91 15.70 -8.17
C PRO A 38 -44.73 15.21 -6.97
N VAL A 39 -44.31 14.10 -6.37
CA VAL A 39 -44.99 13.55 -5.19
C VAL A 39 -44.84 14.46 -3.97
N PRO A 40 -45.92 14.74 -3.22
CA PRO A 40 -45.82 15.46 -1.95
C PRO A 40 -44.93 14.71 -0.95
N GLY A 41 -43.92 15.40 -0.41
CA GLY A 41 -43.04 14.84 0.63
C GLY A 41 -41.92 13.92 0.16
N ASN A 42 -41.68 13.78 -1.16
CA ASN A 42 -40.56 13.01 -1.73
C ASN A 42 -40.40 11.57 -1.20
N ALA A 43 -41.51 10.92 -0.84
CA ALA A 43 -41.50 9.56 -0.33
C ALA A 43 -41.86 8.55 -1.42
N TYR A 44 -41.13 7.42 -1.47
CA TYR A 44 -41.43 6.33 -2.41
C TYR A 44 -42.77 5.66 -2.14
N GLY A 45 -43.05 5.40 -0.87
CA GLY A 45 -44.20 4.62 -0.42
C GLY A 45 -43.75 3.45 0.43
N THR A 46 -44.01 3.61 1.73
CA THR A 46 -43.77 2.64 2.78
C THR A 46 -45.08 2.45 3.53
N ARG A 47 -45.43 1.20 3.80
CA ARG A 47 -46.62 0.86 4.58
C ARG A 47 -46.32 1.08 6.06
N ASN A 48 -47.15 1.84 6.74
CA ASN A 48 -47.09 1.93 8.19
C ASN A 48 -47.64 0.62 8.78
N GLN A 49 -46.84 -0.07 9.61
CA GLN A 49 -47.23 -1.35 10.20
C GLN A 49 -48.34 -1.19 11.25
N ASP A 50 -48.44 -0.04 11.90
CA ASP A 50 -49.42 0.21 12.96
C ASP A 50 -50.80 0.58 12.40
N THR A 51 -50.84 1.47 11.39
CA THR A 51 -52.09 1.95 10.80
C THR A 51 -52.49 1.19 9.54
N GLY A 52 -51.56 0.43 8.94
CA GLY A 52 -51.76 -0.24 7.66
C GLY A 52 -51.78 0.69 6.45
N GLU A 53 -51.67 2.02 6.64
CA GLU A 53 -51.76 3.02 5.59
C GLU A 53 -50.45 3.16 4.80
N TRP A 54 -50.58 3.41 3.50
CA TRP A 54 -49.47 3.73 2.60
C TRP A 54 -49.24 5.24 2.55
N ASN A 55 -47.99 5.64 2.31
CA ASN A 55 -47.62 7.03 2.01
C ASN A 55 -47.00 7.17 0.61
N GLY A 56 -46.52 8.37 0.28
CA GLY A 56 -45.72 8.62 -0.92
C GLY A 56 -46.41 8.28 -2.24
N MET A 57 -45.65 7.83 -3.24
CA MET A 57 -46.18 7.56 -4.57
C MET A 57 -47.20 6.42 -4.59
N ILE A 58 -47.02 5.40 -3.74
CA ILE A 58 -47.99 4.30 -3.62
C ILE A 58 -49.36 4.80 -3.15
N LYS A 59 -49.40 5.74 -2.19
CA LYS A 59 -50.65 6.35 -1.74
C LYS A 59 -51.37 7.09 -2.86
N GLU A 60 -50.64 7.87 -3.67
CA GLU A 60 -51.21 8.62 -4.80
C GLU A 60 -51.85 7.69 -5.85
N LEU A 61 -51.27 6.51 -6.10
CA LEU A 61 -51.84 5.50 -6.99
C LEU A 61 -53.09 4.84 -6.41
N LEU A 62 -53.06 4.51 -5.11
CA LEU A 62 -54.21 3.89 -4.42
C LEU A 62 -55.42 4.83 -4.34
N GLU A 63 -55.18 6.12 -4.12
CA GLU A 63 -56.22 7.14 -4.08
C GLU A 63 -56.63 7.66 -5.46
N GLN A 64 -56.08 7.07 -6.54
CA GLN A 64 -56.34 7.47 -7.93
C GLN A 64 -56.08 8.97 -8.20
N ARG A 65 -55.14 9.56 -7.48
CA ARG A 65 -54.67 10.93 -7.70
C ARG A 65 -53.58 11.00 -8.79
N ALA A 66 -52.98 9.85 -9.12
CA ALA A 66 -52.06 9.67 -10.23
C ALA A 66 -52.36 8.36 -10.98
N ASP A 67 -52.15 8.36 -12.30
CA ASP A 67 -52.40 7.20 -13.17
C ASP A 67 -51.20 6.24 -13.25
N MET A 68 -50.00 6.74 -12.97
CA MET A 68 -48.73 6.02 -13.09
C MET A 68 -47.66 6.68 -12.23
N ALA A 69 -46.79 5.87 -11.63
CA ALA A 69 -45.58 6.34 -10.96
C ALA A 69 -44.33 5.78 -11.67
N ILE A 70 -43.53 6.69 -12.23
CA ILE A 70 -42.25 6.37 -12.88
C ILE A 70 -41.10 7.07 -12.14
N THR A 71 -40.19 6.26 -11.62
CA THR A 71 -39.04 6.65 -10.80
C THR A 71 -38.17 5.40 -10.60
N ASP A 72 -37.09 5.51 -9.84
CA ASP A 72 -36.31 4.43 -9.24
C ASP A 72 -37.07 3.64 -8.15
N LEU A 73 -38.32 3.23 -8.42
CA LEU A 73 -39.15 2.47 -7.50
C LEU A 73 -38.80 0.97 -7.56
N THR A 74 -38.20 0.46 -6.49
CA THR A 74 -37.91 -0.97 -6.33
C THR A 74 -39.22 -1.77 -6.29
N ILE A 75 -39.32 -2.79 -7.15
CA ILE A 75 -40.38 -3.80 -7.07
C ILE A 75 -40.11 -4.67 -5.82
N ASN A 76 -41.09 -4.78 -4.93
CA ASN A 76 -41.03 -5.66 -3.78
C ASN A 76 -42.42 -6.27 -3.49
N TYR A 77 -42.43 -7.34 -2.69
CA TYR A 77 -43.64 -8.09 -2.38
C TYR A 77 -44.75 -7.23 -1.77
N GLU A 78 -44.43 -6.35 -0.82
CA GLU A 78 -45.43 -5.51 -0.16
C GLU A 78 -46.09 -4.51 -1.12
N ARG A 79 -45.32 -3.91 -2.03
CA ARG A 79 -45.84 -2.95 -3.01
C ARG A 79 -46.63 -3.66 -4.11
N GLU A 80 -46.17 -4.83 -4.55
CA GLU A 80 -46.86 -5.63 -5.58
C GLU A 80 -48.24 -6.11 -5.10
N GLN A 81 -48.45 -6.25 -3.79
CA GLN A 81 -49.80 -6.48 -3.23
C GLN A 81 -50.73 -5.25 -3.30
N ALA A 82 -50.17 -4.04 -3.36
CA ALA A 82 -50.93 -2.80 -3.32
C ALA A 82 -51.17 -2.20 -4.72
N VAL A 83 -50.19 -2.33 -5.61
CA VAL A 83 -50.18 -1.75 -6.96
C VAL A 83 -49.63 -2.75 -7.96
N ASP A 84 -50.01 -2.61 -9.23
CA ASP A 84 -49.49 -3.44 -10.29
C ASP A 84 -48.18 -2.83 -10.82
N PHE A 85 -47.18 -3.66 -11.08
CA PHE A 85 -45.95 -3.23 -11.73
C PHE A 85 -45.88 -3.67 -13.19
N THR A 86 -45.21 -2.87 -14.01
CA THR A 86 -44.81 -3.28 -15.35
C THR A 86 -43.67 -4.29 -15.31
N MET A 87 -43.35 -4.87 -16.47
CA MET A 87 -42.05 -5.52 -16.65
C MET A 87 -40.91 -4.56 -16.24
N PRO A 88 -39.87 -5.07 -15.56
CA PRO A 88 -38.80 -4.23 -15.04
C PRO A 88 -38.00 -3.61 -16.18
N PHE A 89 -37.74 -2.29 -16.09
CA PHE A 89 -36.96 -1.59 -17.11
C PHE A 89 -35.45 -1.60 -16.80
N MET A 90 -35.06 -1.81 -15.54
CA MET A 90 -33.66 -1.83 -15.11
C MET A 90 -33.45 -2.81 -13.95
N ASN A 91 -32.44 -3.67 -14.08
CA ASN A 91 -32.02 -4.61 -13.03
C ASN A 91 -30.90 -3.99 -12.19
N MET A 92 -30.95 -4.25 -10.88
CA MET A 92 -29.99 -3.75 -9.90
C MET A 92 -29.94 -4.67 -8.67
N GLY A 93 -29.11 -4.33 -7.71
CA GLY A 93 -29.10 -4.99 -6.41
C GLY A 93 -28.46 -4.12 -5.36
N ILE A 94 -28.53 -4.52 -4.11
CA ILE A 94 -27.78 -3.91 -3.02
C ILE A 94 -26.30 -4.21 -3.27
N SER A 95 -25.46 -3.19 -3.20
CA SER A 95 -24.01 -3.36 -3.19
C SER A 95 -23.38 -2.41 -2.18
N ILE A 96 -22.06 -2.45 -2.09
CA ILE A 96 -21.29 -1.75 -1.05
C ILE A 96 -20.56 -0.58 -1.70
N LEU A 97 -20.92 0.64 -1.28
CA LEU A 97 -20.15 1.84 -1.57
C LEU A 97 -19.07 2.00 -0.50
N TYR A 98 -17.82 2.11 -0.94
CA TYR A 98 -16.68 2.26 -0.05
C TYR A 98 -15.67 3.26 -0.61
N LYS A 99 -14.76 3.73 0.25
CA LYS A 99 -13.65 4.57 -0.21
C LYS A 99 -12.68 3.74 -1.03
N LYS A 100 -12.28 4.25 -2.19
CA LYS A 100 -11.27 3.63 -3.03
C LYS A 100 -9.98 3.47 -2.21
N PRO A 101 -9.39 2.26 -2.15
CA PRO A 101 -8.15 2.05 -1.41
C PRO A 101 -7.07 2.95 -1.99
N GLN A 102 -6.44 3.75 -1.13
CA GLN A 102 -5.30 4.55 -1.54
C GLN A 102 -4.06 3.66 -1.63
N LYS A 103 -3.18 3.97 -2.58
CA LYS A 103 -1.87 3.33 -2.70
C LYS A 103 -1.15 3.47 -1.36
N MET A 104 -0.91 2.36 -0.67
CA MET A 104 -0.17 2.40 0.59
C MET A 104 1.26 2.83 0.29
N ALA A 105 1.75 3.84 1.00
CA ALA A 105 3.16 4.20 0.93
C ALA A 105 3.99 2.97 1.32
N PRO A 106 5.00 2.58 0.53
CA PRO A 106 5.80 1.42 0.86
C PRO A 106 6.48 1.64 2.20
N SER A 107 6.61 0.55 2.97
CA SER A 107 7.32 0.59 4.23
C SER A 107 8.78 1.00 4.03
N LEU A 108 9.39 1.63 5.04
CA LEU A 108 10.80 2.06 5.00
C LEU A 108 11.75 0.89 4.66
N PHE A 109 11.42 -0.34 5.08
CA PHE A 109 12.22 -1.54 4.82
C PHE A 109 11.71 -2.37 3.64
N SER A 110 10.96 -1.75 2.72
CA SER A 110 10.44 -2.42 1.52
C SER A 110 11.52 -3.05 0.65
N PHE A 111 12.77 -2.55 0.67
CA PHE A 111 13.89 -3.18 -0.04
C PHE A 111 14.24 -4.60 0.45
N LEU A 112 13.77 -5.02 1.63
CA LEU A 112 13.95 -6.39 2.14
C LEU A 112 12.85 -7.36 1.66
N SER A 113 11.71 -6.85 1.19
CA SER A 113 10.55 -7.66 0.77
C SER A 113 10.75 -8.54 -0.48
N PRO A 114 11.68 -8.28 -1.42
CA PRO A 114 11.85 -9.14 -2.60
C PRO A 114 12.26 -10.58 -2.31
N LEU A 115 12.78 -10.83 -1.09
CA LEU A 115 13.11 -12.16 -0.59
C LEU A 115 12.36 -12.40 0.73
N SER A 116 11.88 -13.63 0.92
CA SER A 116 11.24 -14.01 2.19
C SER A 116 12.26 -14.06 3.32
N LEU A 117 11.77 -13.91 4.55
CA LEU A 117 12.60 -14.01 5.76
C LEU A 117 13.36 -15.35 5.84
N GLU A 118 12.74 -16.43 5.37
CA GLU A 118 13.38 -17.75 5.33
C GLU A 118 14.63 -17.75 4.44
N VAL A 119 14.56 -17.15 3.25
CA VAL A 119 15.72 -17.05 2.35
C VAL A 119 16.83 -16.22 2.98
N TRP A 120 16.50 -15.13 3.68
CA TRP A 120 17.48 -14.34 4.43
C TRP A 120 18.18 -15.16 5.52
N MET A 121 17.44 -15.98 6.27
CA MET A 121 18.00 -16.86 7.29
C MET A 121 18.94 -17.92 6.68
N TYR A 122 18.55 -18.53 5.55
CA TYR A 122 19.43 -19.46 4.83
C TYR A 122 20.68 -18.77 4.28
N MET A 123 20.58 -17.52 3.83
CA MET A 123 21.73 -16.76 3.34
C MET A 123 22.76 -16.50 4.44
N ILE A 124 22.32 -16.08 5.63
CA ILE A 124 23.21 -15.89 6.79
C ILE A 124 23.87 -17.20 7.20
N THR A 125 23.09 -18.29 7.21
CA THR A 125 23.60 -19.63 7.56
C THR A 125 24.65 -20.10 6.56
N ALA A 126 24.39 -19.94 5.25
CA ALA A 126 25.34 -20.28 4.20
C ALA A 126 26.61 -19.40 4.27
N TYR A 127 26.47 -18.11 4.55
CA TYR A 127 27.59 -17.18 4.74
C TYR A 127 28.56 -17.64 5.85
N VAL A 128 28.02 -17.97 7.03
CA VAL A 128 28.83 -18.49 8.14
C VAL A 128 29.43 -19.85 7.78
N GLY A 129 28.64 -20.74 7.17
CA GLY A 129 29.07 -22.07 6.75
C GLY A 129 30.24 -22.06 5.77
N VAL A 130 30.19 -21.20 4.74
CA VAL A 130 31.28 -21.04 3.76
C VAL A 130 32.52 -20.42 4.40
N SER A 131 32.34 -19.46 5.31
CA SER A 131 33.47 -18.83 6.02
C SER A 131 34.22 -19.84 6.89
N VAL A 132 33.49 -20.70 7.62
CA VAL A 132 34.08 -21.77 8.44
C VAL A 132 34.73 -22.84 7.55
N LEU A 133 34.06 -23.24 6.45
CA LEU A 133 34.62 -24.22 5.52
C LEU A 133 35.92 -23.73 4.89
N MET A 134 35.97 -22.47 4.46
CA MET A 134 37.19 -21.83 3.92
C MET A 134 38.30 -21.79 4.97
N TYR A 135 37.99 -21.41 6.21
CA TYR A 135 38.96 -21.40 7.30
C TYR A 135 39.57 -22.79 7.54
N ILE A 136 38.74 -23.83 7.58
CA ILE A 136 39.18 -25.22 7.77
C ILE A 136 40.08 -25.65 6.61
N LEU A 137 39.63 -25.46 5.36
CA LEU A 137 40.38 -25.88 4.17
C LEU A 137 41.70 -25.14 4.00
N ALA A 138 41.74 -23.84 4.33
CA ALA A 138 42.94 -23.05 4.27
C ALA A 138 43.98 -23.51 5.30
N ARG A 139 43.57 -24.06 6.45
CA ARG A 139 44.49 -24.63 7.45
C ARG A 139 44.99 -26.03 7.06
N PHE A 140 44.13 -26.85 6.45
CA PHE A 140 44.50 -28.19 6.02
C PHE A 140 45.41 -28.21 4.78
N THR A 141 45.27 -27.22 3.90
CA THR A 141 45.99 -27.24 2.62
C THR A 141 47.37 -26.59 2.76
N PRO A 142 48.48 -27.31 2.49
CA PRO A 142 49.84 -26.77 2.68
C PRO A 142 50.15 -25.60 1.75
N TYR A 143 49.48 -25.51 0.59
CA TYR A 143 49.70 -24.46 -0.41
C TYR A 143 49.17 -23.07 -0.02
N GLU A 144 48.42 -22.95 1.07
CA GLU A 144 47.94 -21.64 1.57
C GLU A 144 48.89 -21.02 2.61
N TRP A 145 49.92 -21.76 3.04
CA TRP A 145 50.94 -21.30 3.97
C TRP A 145 52.04 -20.58 3.18
N GLN A 146 52.16 -19.28 3.38
CA GLN A 146 53.08 -18.43 2.63
C GLN A 146 54.28 -18.03 3.49
N ASN A 147 55.42 -17.86 2.83
CA ASN A 147 56.60 -17.28 3.47
C ASN A 147 56.43 -15.75 3.55
N PRO A 148 56.41 -15.15 4.76
CA PRO A 148 56.29 -13.70 4.92
C PRO A 148 57.47 -12.91 4.33
N HIS A 149 58.63 -13.55 4.14
CA HIS A 149 59.83 -12.94 3.58
C HIS A 149 60.31 -13.69 2.32
N PRO A 150 59.91 -13.25 1.10
CA PRO A 150 60.27 -13.92 -0.15
C PRO A 150 61.78 -14.03 -0.43
N CYS A 151 62.61 -13.27 0.29
CA CYS A 151 64.07 -13.25 0.15
C CYS A 151 64.79 -14.24 1.08
N ASP A 152 64.07 -14.88 2.01
CA ASP A 152 64.63 -15.89 2.90
C ASP A 152 64.18 -17.29 2.43
N PRO A 153 65.09 -18.13 1.91
CA PRO A 153 64.74 -19.46 1.39
C PRO A 153 64.32 -20.47 2.47
N ASP A 154 64.68 -20.26 3.74
CA ASP A 154 64.35 -21.14 4.87
C ASP A 154 63.68 -20.34 6.01
N PRO A 155 62.38 -20.00 5.89
CA PRO A 155 61.68 -19.21 6.90
C PRO A 155 61.41 -20.01 8.18
N ASP A 156 61.66 -19.39 9.34
CA ASP A 156 61.32 -19.96 10.66
C ASP A 156 59.80 -20.09 10.89
N THR A 157 58.97 -19.33 10.16
CA THR A 157 57.50 -19.33 10.28
C THR A 157 56.80 -19.14 8.94
N LEU A 158 55.76 -19.94 8.68
CA LEU A 158 54.83 -19.74 7.57
C LEU A 158 53.56 -19.05 8.07
N GLU A 159 53.07 -18.06 7.33
CA GLU A 159 51.86 -17.32 7.67
C GLU A 159 50.67 -17.76 6.80
N ASN A 160 49.48 -17.80 7.42
CA ASN A 160 48.22 -18.07 6.72
C ASN A 160 47.30 -16.85 6.87
N GLN A 161 46.98 -16.23 5.73
CA GLN A 161 46.17 -15.01 5.67
C GLN A 161 44.68 -15.28 5.95
N PHE A 162 44.21 -16.53 5.89
CA PHE A 162 42.83 -16.93 6.15
C PHE A 162 42.57 -17.17 7.65
N THR A 163 42.45 -16.07 8.40
CA THR A 163 41.85 -16.09 9.75
C THR A 163 40.32 -16.14 9.65
N ILE A 164 39.60 -16.53 10.73
CA ILE A 164 38.12 -16.59 10.72
C ILE A 164 37.51 -15.23 10.33
N LEU A 165 38.06 -14.12 10.86
CA LEU A 165 37.61 -12.76 10.53
C LEU A 165 37.90 -12.41 9.07
N ASN A 166 39.06 -12.81 8.53
CA ASN A 166 39.38 -12.61 7.12
C ASN A 166 38.50 -13.47 6.21
N CYS A 167 38.16 -14.71 6.60
CA CYS A 167 37.20 -15.54 5.88
C CYS A 167 35.79 -14.93 5.86
N LEU A 168 35.34 -14.37 7.00
CA LEU A 168 34.07 -13.64 7.08
C LEU A 168 34.09 -12.38 6.21
N TRP A 169 35.22 -11.66 6.15
CA TRP A 169 35.43 -10.49 5.31
C TRP A 169 35.44 -10.86 3.81
N PHE A 170 36.11 -11.96 3.45
CA PHE A 170 36.10 -12.52 2.10
C PHE A 170 34.68 -12.89 1.64
N ALA A 171 33.92 -13.58 2.50
CA ALA A 171 32.58 -14.04 2.16
C ALA A 171 31.57 -12.89 2.04
N ILE A 172 31.70 -11.82 2.83
CA ILE A 172 30.81 -10.64 2.70
C ILE A 172 31.23 -9.77 1.51
N GLY A 173 32.53 -9.60 1.25
CA GLY A 173 33.04 -8.88 0.08
C GLY A 173 32.50 -9.48 -1.21
N SER A 174 32.62 -10.80 -1.36
CA SER A 174 32.08 -11.54 -2.51
C SER A 174 30.55 -11.45 -2.65
N LEU A 175 29.79 -11.49 -1.54
CA LEU A 175 28.34 -11.26 -1.57
C LEU A 175 27.98 -9.83 -2.02
N MET A 176 28.80 -8.83 -1.69
CA MET A 176 28.62 -7.45 -2.13
C MET A 176 29.23 -7.15 -3.51
N GLN A 177 29.71 -8.17 -4.22
CA GLN A 177 30.46 -8.05 -5.49
C GLN A 177 31.70 -7.16 -5.37
N GLN A 178 32.27 -7.06 -4.17
CA GLN A 178 33.52 -6.37 -3.89
C GLN A 178 34.66 -7.40 -3.83
N GLY A 179 35.79 -7.05 -4.43
CA GLY A 179 37.02 -7.83 -4.31
C GLY A 179 37.60 -7.76 -2.89
N CYS A 180 38.54 -8.65 -2.60
CA CYS A 180 39.34 -8.65 -1.39
C CYS A 180 40.82 -8.67 -1.76
N ASP A 181 41.67 -8.15 -0.87
CA ASP A 181 43.11 -8.00 -1.15
C ASP A 181 43.87 -9.34 -1.13
N PHE A 182 43.34 -10.35 -0.44
CA PHE A 182 43.91 -11.70 -0.38
C PHE A 182 43.02 -12.68 -1.13
N LEU A 183 43.64 -13.56 -1.92
CA LEU A 183 42.96 -14.48 -2.83
C LEU A 183 43.39 -15.92 -2.54
N PRO A 184 42.47 -16.91 -2.64
CA PRO A 184 42.81 -18.31 -2.42
C PRO A 184 43.79 -18.82 -3.48
N GLN A 185 44.85 -19.49 -3.03
CA GLN A 185 45.89 -20.02 -3.91
C GLN A 185 45.71 -21.50 -4.21
N ALA A 186 45.28 -22.28 -3.22
CA ALA A 186 45.06 -23.70 -3.38
C ALA A 186 43.85 -24.02 -4.26
N VAL A 187 43.90 -25.16 -4.95
CA VAL A 187 42.80 -25.62 -5.80
C VAL A 187 41.53 -25.90 -4.98
N SER A 188 41.67 -26.42 -3.76
CA SER A 188 40.57 -26.73 -2.83
C SER A 188 39.79 -25.48 -2.42
N THR A 189 40.50 -24.44 -1.98
CA THR A 189 39.93 -23.15 -1.55
C THR A 189 39.37 -22.36 -2.73
N ARG A 190 40.02 -22.42 -3.91
CA ARG A 190 39.49 -21.85 -5.16
C ARG A 190 38.18 -22.50 -5.60
N MET A 191 38.03 -23.81 -5.41
CA MET A 191 36.78 -24.50 -5.75
C MET A 191 35.62 -24.04 -4.86
N VAL A 192 35.85 -23.88 -3.56
CA VAL A 192 34.85 -23.34 -2.62
C VAL A 192 34.52 -21.89 -2.94
N ALA A 193 35.53 -21.04 -3.18
CA ALA A 193 35.33 -19.66 -3.61
C ALA A 193 34.52 -19.56 -4.91
N GLY A 194 34.85 -20.38 -5.92
CA GLY A 194 34.15 -20.41 -7.20
C GLY A 194 32.68 -20.81 -7.06
N MET A 195 32.38 -21.82 -6.24
CA MET A 195 30.99 -22.23 -5.95
C MET A 195 30.22 -21.15 -5.19
N TRP A 196 30.88 -20.47 -4.25
CA TRP A 196 30.30 -19.33 -3.53
C TRP A 196 30.03 -18.14 -4.45
N TRP A 197 30.94 -17.81 -5.38
CA TRP A 197 30.74 -16.76 -6.37
C TRP A 197 29.58 -17.09 -7.31
N PHE A 198 29.43 -18.34 -7.74
CA PHE A 198 28.30 -18.75 -8.55
C PHE A 198 26.97 -18.62 -7.79
N PHE A 199 26.93 -19.05 -6.54
CA PHE A 199 25.76 -18.91 -5.67
C PHE A 199 25.37 -17.43 -5.48
N THR A 200 26.34 -16.58 -5.10
CA THR A 200 26.10 -15.15 -4.87
C THR A 200 25.64 -14.43 -6.14
N LEU A 201 26.20 -14.75 -7.31
CA LEU A 201 25.76 -14.20 -8.59
C LEU A 201 24.28 -14.49 -8.87
N ILE A 202 23.84 -15.75 -8.69
CA ILE A 202 22.44 -16.14 -8.88
C ILE A 202 21.53 -15.39 -7.89
N MET A 203 21.93 -15.36 -6.62
CA MET A 203 21.13 -14.71 -5.58
C MET A 203 20.94 -13.21 -5.83
N ILE A 204 22.01 -12.50 -6.19
CA ILE A 204 21.93 -11.06 -6.47
C ILE A 204 21.10 -10.80 -7.73
N SER A 205 21.31 -11.60 -8.79
CA SER A 205 20.53 -11.48 -10.02
C SER A 205 19.04 -11.69 -9.75
N SER A 206 18.68 -12.71 -8.96
CA SER A 206 17.29 -12.97 -8.56
C SER A 206 16.72 -11.85 -7.69
N TYR A 207 17.51 -11.31 -6.74
CA TYR A 207 17.10 -10.16 -5.92
C TYR A 207 16.82 -8.93 -6.80
N THR A 208 17.71 -8.60 -7.74
CA THR A 208 17.51 -7.45 -8.64
C THR A 208 16.29 -7.61 -9.54
N ALA A 209 16.03 -8.82 -10.04
CA ALA A 209 14.85 -9.13 -10.86
C ALA A 209 13.55 -9.00 -10.05
N ASN A 210 13.51 -9.56 -8.83
CA ASN A 210 12.33 -9.49 -7.97
C ASN A 210 12.09 -8.07 -7.45
N LEU A 211 13.16 -7.33 -7.14
CA LEU A 211 13.06 -5.93 -6.73
C LEU A 211 12.47 -5.08 -7.87
N ALA A 212 12.94 -5.27 -9.11
CA ALA A 212 12.38 -4.59 -10.27
C ALA A 212 10.88 -4.91 -10.47
N ALA A 213 10.49 -6.17 -10.36
CA ALA A 213 9.08 -6.59 -10.45
C ALA A 213 8.24 -6.05 -9.28
N PHE A 214 8.81 -5.95 -8.09
CA PHE A 214 8.10 -5.41 -6.92
C PHE A 214 7.86 -3.90 -7.05
N LEU A 215 8.82 -3.17 -7.60
CA LEU A 215 8.70 -1.73 -7.83
C LEU A 215 7.71 -1.37 -8.94
N THR A 216 7.43 -2.27 -9.89
CA THR A 216 6.44 -2.03 -10.95
C THR A 216 5.01 -2.37 -10.54
N VAL A 217 4.83 -3.27 -9.57
CA VAL A 217 3.50 -3.69 -9.12
C VAL A 217 3.11 -2.97 -7.83
N GLU A 218 2.51 -1.80 -7.97
CA GLU A 218 1.83 -1.13 -6.87
C GLU A 218 0.50 -1.83 -6.57
N ARG A 219 0.48 -2.73 -5.58
CA ARG A 219 -0.75 -3.41 -5.16
C ARG A 219 -1.66 -2.44 -4.39
N MET A 220 -2.86 -2.21 -4.91
CA MET A 220 -3.96 -1.67 -4.13
C MET A 220 -4.61 -2.82 -3.36
N GLU A 221 -4.30 -2.96 -2.07
CA GLU A 221 -5.00 -3.92 -1.22
C GLU A 221 -6.31 -3.31 -0.71
N SER A 222 -7.43 -3.98 -1.00
CA SER A 222 -8.73 -3.62 -0.42
C SER A 222 -8.90 -4.36 0.92
N PRO A 223 -9.27 -3.67 2.02
CA PRO A 223 -9.50 -4.32 3.30
C PRO A 223 -10.78 -5.18 3.32
N ILE A 224 -11.66 -5.00 2.34
CA ILE A 224 -12.93 -5.73 2.20
C ILE A 224 -13.14 -6.11 0.73
N GLU A 225 -13.61 -7.34 0.49
CA GLU A 225 -14.00 -7.82 -0.84
C GLU A 225 -15.48 -8.20 -0.89
N SER A 226 -16.05 -8.60 0.24
CA SER A 226 -17.42 -9.10 0.33
C SER A 226 -18.21 -8.55 1.54
N ALA A 227 -19.53 -8.72 1.52
CA ALA A 227 -20.38 -8.45 2.68
C ALA A 227 -20.09 -9.39 3.86
N GLU A 228 -19.57 -10.59 3.61
CA GLU A 228 -19.18 -11.51 4.68
C GLU A 228 -17.99 -10.98 5.48
N ASP A 229 -17.02 -10.35 4.80
CA ASP A 229 -15.86 -9.76 5.47
C ASP A 229 -16.31 -8.66 6.42
N LEU A 230 -17.24 -7.80 5.95
CA LEU A 230 -17.88 -6.78 6.78
C LEU A 230 -18.59 -7.37 8.00
N ALA A 231 -19.28 -8.50 7.85
CA ALA A 231 -20.00 -9.16 8.95
C ALA A 231 -19.07 -9.84 9.97
N LYS A 232 -17.89 -10.31 9.54
CA LYS A 232 -16.89 -10.97 10.41
C LYS A 232 -16.13 -9.97 11.27
N GLN A 233 -15.92 -8.75 10.78
CA GLN A 233 -15.15 -7.69 11.44
C GLN A 233 -16.04 -6.61 12.08
N THR A 234 -15.47 -5.79 12.97
CA THR A 234 -16.19 -4.68 13.65
C THR A 234 -15.49 -3.32 13.55
N LYS A 235 -14.34 -3.25 12.88
CA LYS A 235 -13.52 -2.03 12.72
C LYS A 235 -14.14 -1.04 11.74
N ILE A 236 -14.62 -1.53 10.61
CA ILE A 236 -15.33 -0.78 9.58
C ILE A 236 -16.81 -0.86 9.91
N LYS A 237 -17.41 0.27 10.23
CA LYS A 237 -18.85 0.37 10.45
C LYS A 237 -19.57 0.31 9.11
N TYR A 238 -20.79 -0.19 9.08
CA TYR A 238 -21.60 -0.18 7.87
C TYR A 238 -23.06 0.11 8.20
N GLY A 239 -23.75 0.75 7.26
CA GLY A 239 -25.14 1.14 7.42
C GLY A 239 -25.83 1.35 6.08
N SER A 240 -27.14 1.54 6.13
CA SER A 240 -27.99 1.81 4.96
C SER A 240 -28.95 2.98 5.26
N LEU A 241 -29.83 3.28 4.31
CA LEU A 241 -30.88 4.28 4.48
C LEU A 241 -31.89 3.81 5.55
N ALA A 242 -32.17 4.67 6.54
CA ALA A 242 -33.04 4.34 7.68
C ALA A 242 -34.48 3.98 7.27
N SER A 243 -34.98 4.51 6.15
CA SER A 243 -36.36 4.34 5.67
C SER A 243 -36.44 3.68 4.28
N GLY A 244 -35.56 2.73 3.98
CA GLY A 244 -35.43 2.12 2.65
C GLY A 244 -35.72 0.61 2.59
N THR A 245 -35.98 0.12 1.38
CA THR A 245 -36.13 -1.32 1.06
C THR A 245 -34.85 -2.12 1.36
N THR A 246 -33.69 -1.47 1.30
CA THR A 246 -32.39 -2.04 1.71
C THR A 246 -32.38 -2.43 3.18
N LEU A 247 -32.93 -1.59 4.07
CA LEU A 247 -32.94 -1.88 5.50
C LEU A 247 -33.91 -3.02 5.83
N SER A 248 -35.11 -3.01 5.26
CA SER A 248 -36.08 -4.10 5.40
C SER A 248 -35.52 -5.43 4.91
N PHE A 249 -34.76 -5.43 3.80
CA PHE A 249 -34.09 -6.64 3.30
C PHE A 249 -33.20 -7.29 4.36
N PHE A 250 -32.37 -6.53 5.08
CA PHE A 250 -31.51 -7.09 6.12
C PHE A 250 -32.31 -7.54 7.35
N ARG A 251 -33.37 -6.83 7.71
CA ARG A 251 -34.27 -7.17 8.83
C ARG A 251 -35.00 -8.50 8.58
N ASP A 252 -35.51 -8.69 7.37
CA ASP A 252 -36.34 -9.84 7.01
C ASP A 252 -35.51 -11.03 6.48
N SER A 253 -34.19 -10.86 6.35
CA SER A 253 -33.31 -11.89 5.81
C SER A 253 -33.15 -13.07 6.77
N THR A 254 -33.30 -14.28 6.24
CA THR A 254 -33.06 -15.54 6.97
C THR A 254 -31.60 -15.99 6.91
N LEU A 255 -30.77 -15.37 6.06
CA LEU A 255 -29.38 -15.74 5.89
C LEU A 255 -28.54 -15.30 7.10
N PRO A 256 -27.74 -16.19 7.74
CA PRO A 256 -27.01 -15.87 8.97
C PRO A 256 -26.10 -14.63 8.86
N THR A 257 -25.43 -14.46 7.72
CA THR A 257 -24.56 -13.30 7.46
C THR A 257 -25.36 -11.99 7.52
N TYR A 258 -26.51 -11.93 6.82
CA TYR A 258 -27.32 -10.72 6.73
C TYR A 258 -28.10 -10.43 8.02
N ALA A 259 -28.59 -11.47 8.71
CA ALA A 259 -29.21 -11.34 10.03
C ALA A 259 -28.20 -10.80 11.08
N ARG A 260 -26.94 -11.23 11.02
CA ARG A 260 -25.86 -10.67 11.84
C ARG A 260 -25.57 -9.21 11.49
N MET A 261 -25.56 -8.87 10.20
CA MET A 261 -25.40 -7.48 9.76
C MET A 261 -26.55 -6.60 10.25
N TRP A 262 -27.81 -7.07 10.19
CA TRP A 262 -28.96 -6.38 10.77
C TRP A 262 -28.77 -6.13 12.27
N SER A 263 -28.45 -7.18 13.02
CA SER A 263 -28.23 -7.10 14.47
C SER A 263 -27.13 -6.10 14.83
N PHE A 264 -26.06 -6.04 14.02
CA PHE A 264 -24.99 -5.05 14.17
C PHE A 264 -25.49 -3.63 13.87
N MET A 265 -26.23 -3.43 12.77
CA MET A 265 -26.77 -2.12 12.40
C MET A 265 -27.75 -1.58 13.44
N GLU A 266 -28.55 -2.46 14.07
CA GLU A 266 -29.53 -2.11 15.11
C GLU A 266 -28.86 -1.83 16.47
N SER A 267 -27.85 -2.61 16.85
CA SER A 267 -27.20 -2.49 18.17
C SER A 267 -26.11 -1.41 18.25
N THR A 268 -25.62 -0.89 17.12
CA THR A 268 -24.48 0.04 17.10
C THR A 268 -24.90 1.47 17.47
N SER A 269 -24.25 2.04 18.50
CA SER A 269 -24.36 3.46 18.87
C SER A 269 -23.01 4.16 18.70
N PRO A 270 -22.93 5.35 18.05
CA PRO A 270 -24.02 6.12 17.43
C PRO A 270 -24.55 5.46 16.14
N SER A 271 -25.79 5.80 15.77
CA SER A 271 -26.50 5.21 14.62
C SER A 271 -25.63 5.16 13.36
N VAL A 272 -25.55 3.98 12.78
CA VAL A 272 -24.92 3.76 11.47
C VAL A 272 -25.87 4.09 10.31
N LEU A 273 -27.18 4.13 10.57
CA LEU A 273 -28.18 4.46 9.56
C LEU A 273 -28.21 5.96 9.26
N VAL A 274 -28.50 6.31 8.01
CA VAL A 274 -28.58 7.70 7.51
C VAL A 274 -29.98 8.04 7.01
N LYS A 275 -30.31 9.33 6.92
CA LYS A 275 -31.64 9.78 6.48
C LYS A 275 -31.76 9.96 4.98
N SER A 276 -30.63 10.17 4.29
CA SER A 276 -30.58 10.36 2.84
C SER A 276 -29.36 9.67 2.23
N ASN A 277 -29.47 9.25 0.97
CA ASN A 277 -28.34 8.67 0.23
C ASN A 277 -27.18 9.66 0.09
N ALA A 278 -27.45 10.96 -0.07
CA ALA A 278 -26.39 11.97 -0.13
C ALA A 278 -25.59 12.07 1.18
N GLU A 279 -26.25 11.95 2.32
CA GLU A 279 -25.62 11.89 3.64
C GLU A 279 -24.76 10.62 3.79
N GLY A 280 -25.27 9.47 3.32
CA GLY A 280 -24.53 8.21 3.30
C GLY A 280 -23.24 8.28 2.48
N VAL A 281 -23.30 8.83 1.27
CA VAL A 281 -22.12 9.04 0.41
C VAL A 281 -21.11 9.96 1.10
N LYS A 282 -21.57 11.09 1.63
CA LYS A 282 -20.70 12.06 2.32
C LYS A 282 -20.01 11.44 3.54
N ARG A 283 -20.75 10.64 4.32
CA ARG A 283 -20.23 9.93 5.48
C ARG A 283 -19.12 8.94 5.12
N VAL A 284 -19.22 8.23 3.99
CA VAL A 284 -18.14 7.34 3.50
C VAL A 284 -16.87 8.14 3.18
N GLN A 285 -17.02 9.31 2.57
CA GLN A 285 -15.88 10.19 2.26
C GLN A 285 -15.21 10.73 3.52
N GLU A 286 -16.00 11.25 4.48
CA GLU A 286 -15.50 11.87 5.71
C GLU A 286 -14.82 10.84 6.64
N MET A 287 -15.32 9.60 6.69
CA MET A 287 -14.82 8.55 7.59
C MET A 287 -13.57 7.83 7.09
N ASN A 288 -12.99 8.22 5.94
CA ASN A 288 -11.71 7.74 5.41
C ASN A 288 -11.51 6.20 5.48
N GLY A 289 -12.50 5.42 5.03
CA GLY A 289 -12.41 3.96 5.01
C GLY A 289 -12.79 3.26 6.34
N LEU A 290 -13.33 3.98 7.32
CA LEU A 290 -13.89 3.35 8.54
C LEU A 290 -15.41 3.17 8.47
N TYR A 291 -16.03 3.54 7.35
CA TYR A 291 -17.46 3.38 7.12
C TYR A 291 -17.74 2.91 5.69
N ALA A 292 -18.59 1.90 5.54
CA ALA A 292 -19.11 1.41 4.27
C ALA A 292 -20.62 1.66 4.18
N TYR A 293 -21.12 2.02 3.01
CA TYR A 293 -22.54 2.35 2.83
C TYR A 293 -23.22 1.38 1.88
N LEU A 294 -24.32 0.78 2.35
CA LEU A 294 -25.12 -0.17 1.58
C LEU A 294 -26.20 0.59 0.83
N MET A 295 -26.11 0.60 -0.49
CA MET A 295 -27.07 1.25 -1.38
C MET A 295 -27.22 0.46 -2.69
N GLU A 296 -28.18 0.85 -3.51
CA GLU A 296 -28.47 0.20 -4.79
C GLU A 296 -27.34 0.44 -5.81
N SER A 297 -26.98 -0.59 -6.56
CA SER A 297 -25.82 -0.58 -7.47
C SER A 297 -25.90 0.51 -8.54
N THR A 298 -27.09 0.78 -9.07
CA THR A 298 -27.34 1.87 -10.03
C THR A 298 -27.01 3.25 -9.46
N SER A 299 -27.31 3.47 -8.17
CA SER A 299 -26.95 4.70 -7.46
C SER A 299 -25.45 4.76 -7.19
N ILE A 300 -24.82 3.64 -6.86
CA ILE A 300 -23.36 3.53 -6.68
C ILE A 300 -22.63 3.88 -7.98
N GLU A 301 -23.03 3.26 -9.09
CA GLU A 301 -22.48 3.53 -10.43
C GLU A 301 -22.55 5.04 -10.75
N TYR A 302 -23.70 5.67 -10.48
CA TYR A 302 -23.89 7.09 -10.71
C TYR A 302 -22.95 7.98 -9.87
N VAL A 303 -22.73 7.61 -8.61
CA VAL A 303 -21.87 8.34 -7.67
C VAL A 303 -20.39 8.17 -8.00
N ILE A 304 -19.94 6.96 -8.32
CA ILE A 304 -18.53 6.67 -8.65
C ILE A 304 -18.10 7.39 -9.92
N GLU A 305 -18.96 7.48 -10.93
CA GLU A 305 -18.66 8.23 -12.17
C GLU A 305 -18.41 9.73 -11.94
N ARG A 306 -18.90 10.26 -10.81
CA ARG A 306 -18.72 11.67 -10.42
C ARG A 306 -17.67 11.88 -9.35
N ASN A 307 -17.35 10.83 -8.59
CA ASN A 307 -16.52 10.90 -7.41
C ASN A 307 -15.49 9.75 -7.40
N CYS A 308 -14.26 10.10 -7.76
CA CYS A 308 -13.20 9.14 -8.06
C CYS A 308 -12.56 8.53 -6.82
N ASP A 309 -12.84 9.10 -5.65
CA ASP A 309 -12.41 8.62 -4.34
C ASP A 309 -13.23 7.44 -3.84
N LEU A 310 -14.32 7.08 -4.53
CA LEU A 310 -15.23 6.02 -4.13
C LEU A 310 -15.14 4.84 -5.10
N THR A 311 -15.42 3.65 -4.58
CA THR A 311 -15.45 2.41 -5.36
C THR A 311 -16.60 1.53 -4.88
N GLN A 312 -17.07 0.68 -5.78
CA GLN A 312 -17.97 -0.41 -5.45
C GLN A 312 -17.13 -1.60 -4.97
N VAL A 313 -17.57 -2.25 -3.90
CA VAL A 313 -16.93 -3.46 -3.37
C VAL A 313 -17.89 -4.63 -3.48
N GLY A 314 -17.38 -5.76 -3.98
CA GLY A 314 -18.13 -6.99 -4.15
C GLY A 314 -19.17 -6.94 -5.28
N GLY A 315 -19.97 -8.01 -5.35
CA GLY A 315 -21.07 -8.13 -6.30
C GLY A 315 -22.38 -7.50 -5.81
N LEU A 316 -23.47 -7.91 -6.44
CA LEU A 316 -24.83 -7.64 -5.98
C LEU A 316 -25.18 -8.65 -4.87
N LEU A 317 -25.69 -8.17 -3.75
CA LEU A 317 -26.10 -9.00 -2.60
C LEU A 317 -27.47 -9.64 -2.79
N ASP A 318 -28.27 -9.04 -3.67
CA ASP A 318 -29.60 -9.51 -4.10
C ASP A 318 -29.84 -9.16 -5.57
N SER A 319 -30.95 -9.66 -6.12
CA SER A 319 -31.41 -9.36 -7.47
C SER A 319 -32.74 -8.62 -7.37
N LYS A 320 -32.71 -7.31 -7.63
CA LYS A 320 -33.86 -6.40 -7.61
C LYS A 320 -34.00 -5.70 -8.95
N SER A 321 -35.16 -5.08 -9.15
CA SER A 321 -35.40 -4.32 -10.37
C SER A 321 -36.26 -3.09 -10.09
N TYR A 322 -36.09 -2.08 -10.92
CA TYR A 322 -37.01 -0.95 -11.00
C TYR A 322 -38.13 -1.26 -12.00
N GLY A 323 -39.34 -0.90 -11.61
CA GLY A 323 -40.53 -1.03 -12.43
C GLY A 323 -41.37 0.24 -12.37
N ILE A 324 -42.25 0.41 -13.36
CA ILE A 324 -43.26 1.46 -13.34
C ILE A 324 -44.46 0.90 -12.59
N ALA A 325 -44.98 1.66 -11.60
CA ALA A 325 -46.15 1.27 -10.83
C ALA A 325 -47.42 1.91 -11.40
N LEU A 326 -48.50 1.15 -11.44
CA LEU A 326 -49.83 1.57 -11.85
C LEU A 326 -50.87 1.13 -10.81
N PRO A 327 -52.04 1.79 -10.74
CA PRO A 327 -53.14 1.33 -9.91
C PRO A 327 -53.52 -0.12 -10.23
N SER A 328 -53.90 -0.89 -9.22
CA SER A 328 -54.20 -2.32 -9.40
C SER A 328 -55.39 -2.52 -10.36
N GLY A 329 -55.23 -3.45 -11.31
CA GLY A 329 -56.22 -3.71 -12.36
C GLY A 329 -56.18 -2.70 -13.52
N SER A 330 -55.13 -1.88 -13.64
CA SER A 330 -55.03 -0.89 -14.70
C SER A 330 -54.95 -1.54 -16.09
N PRO A 331 -55.75 -1.06 -17.08
CA PRO A 331 -55.70 -1.59 -18.44
C PRO A 331 -54.39 -1.25 -19.17
N TYR A 332 -53.61 -0.30 -18.65
CA TYR A 332 -52.40 0.21 -19.29
C TYR A 332 -51.16 -0.65 -19.00
N THR A 333 -51.15 -1.44 -17.92
CA THR A 333 -49.98 -2.18 -17.43
C THR A 333 -49.38 -3.09 -18.51
N SER A 334 -50.23 -3.82 -19.25
CA SER A 334 -49.79 -4.74 -20.31
C SER A 334 -49.21 -3.99 -21.53
N ALA A 335 -49.87 -2.90 -21.94
CA ALA A 335 -49.42 -2.08 -23.07
C ALA A 335 -48.06 -1.41 -22.78
N ILE A 336 -47.88 -0.87 -21.57
CA ILE A 336 -46.62 -0.25 -21.15
C ILE A 336 -45.52 -1.31 -20.98
N SER A 337 -45.85 -2.47 -20.43
CA SER A 337 -44.88 -3.58 -20.33
C SER A 337 -44.37 -4.01 -21.70
N SER A 338 -45.27 -4.12 -22.69
CA SER A 338 -44.90 -4.43 -24.08
C SER A 338 -44.00 -3.34 -24.68
N ALA A 339 -44.27 -2.07 -24.41
CA ALA A 339 -43.42 -0.96 -24.84
C ALA A 339 -42.03 -1.00 -24.19
N ILE A 340 -41.94 -1.29 -22.88
CA ILE A 340 -40.65 -1.44 -22.19
C ILE A 340 -39.83 -2.57 -22.80
N LEU A 341 -40.46 -3.72 -23.08
CA LEU A 341 -39.79 -4.85 -23.73
C LEU A 341 -39.24 -4.46 -25.11
N ALA A 342 -40.02 -3.76 -25.93
CA ALA A 342 -39.56 -3.26 -27.23
C ALA A 342 -38.35 -2.30 -27.09
N LEU A 343 -38.35 -1.44 -26.06
CA LEU A 343 -37.22 -0.54 -25.77
C LEU A 343 -35.98 -1.28 -25.24
N GLN A 344 -36.15 -2.43 -24.57
CA GLN A 344 -35.07 -3.31 -24.16
C GLN A 344 -34.47 -4.07 -25.35
N GLU A 345 -35.32 -4.64 -26.22
CA GLU A 345 -34.90 -5.36 -27.43
C GLU A 345 -34.11 -4.45 -28.38
N THR A 346 -34.54 -3.21 -28.53
CA THR A 346 -33.84 -2.19 -29.35
C THR A 346 -32.66 -1.54 -28.63
N SER A 347 -32.36 -1.94 -27.38
CA SER A 347 -31.27 -1.40 -26.55
C SER A 347 -31.33 0.11 -26.26
N ILE A 348 -32.48 0.76 -26.51
CA ILE A 348 -32.65 2.20 -26.28
C ILE A 348 -32.46 2.53 -24.79
N ILE A 349 -32.96 1.69 -23.89
CA ILE A 349 -32.77 1.85 -22.44
C ILE A 349 -31.28 1.87 -22.05
N GLN A 350 -30.45 1.04 -22.68
CA GLN A 350 -29.00 1.01 -22.40
C GLN A 350 -28.31 2.27 -22.91
N VAL A 351 -28.69 2.75 -24.10
CA VAL A 351 -28.18 4.02 -24.66
C VAL A 351 -28.55 5.18 -23.74
N GLN A 352 -29.79 5.23 -23.25
CA GLN A 352 -30.21 6.25 -22.29
C GLN A 352 -29.48 6.12 -20.95
N LYS A 353 -29.23 4.91 -20.45
CA LYS A 353 -28.43 4.69 -19.23
C LYS A 353 -27.03 5.28 -19.42
N LEU A 354 -26.33 4.95 -20.49
CA LEU A 354 -24.99 5.48 -20.79
C LEU A 354 -24.97 7.01 -20.87
N LYS A 355 -25.98 7.61 -21.53
CA LYS A 355 -26.15 9.06 -21.61
C LYS A 355 -26.22 9.71 -20.23
N TRP A 356 -27.07 9.19 -19.34
CA TRP A 356 -27.32 9.81 -18.03
C TRP A 356 -26.30 9.46 -16.95
N TRP A 357 -25.70 8.26 -17.00
CA TRP A 357 -24.70 7.83 -16.03
C TRP A 357 -23.30 8.32 -16.37
N SER A 358 -22.87 8.21 -17.63
CA SER A 358 -21.48 8.42 -18.05
C SER A 358 -21.23 9.71 -18.83
N GLN A 359 -22.21 10.25 -19.56
CA GLN A 359 -21.98 11.40 -20.47
C GLN A 359 -22.49 12.75 -19.94
N LYS A 360 -23.62 12.79 -19.23
CA LYS A 360 -24.23 14.04 -18.74
C LYS A 360 -23.85 14.37 -17.29
N GLY A 361 -23.68 15.68 -17.00
CA GLY A 361 -23.64 16.20 -15.62
C GLY A 361 -22.35 15.89 -14.85
N GLY A 362 -21.18 16.00 -15.51
CA GLY A 362 -19.87 15.83 -14.88
C GLY A 362 -19.41 14.38 -14.72
N ALA A 363 -20.13 13.43 -15.31
CA ALA A 363 -19.71 12.04 -15.44
C ALA A 363 -18.55 11.93 -16.46
N GLY A 364 -17.56 11.08 -16.16
CA GLY A 364 -16.33 10.95 -16.94
C GLY A 364 -15.11 11.70 -16.36
N LYS A 365 -15.26 12.46 -15.27
CA LYS A 365 -14.12 13.06 -14.54
C LYS A 365 -13.14 12.01 -14.00
N CYS A 366 -13.63 10.80 -13.72
CA CYS A 366 -12.80 9.71 -13.21
C CYS A 366 -12.14 8.87 -14.31
N LEU A 367 -12.50 9.09 -15.58
CA LEU A 367 -11.85 8.43 -16.71
C LEU A 367 -10.50 9.11 -17.04
N SER A 368 -10.39 10.43 -16.86
CA SER A 368 -9.09 11.11 -16.95
C SER A 368 -8.11 10.62 -15.89
N ASP A 369 -8.59 10.36 -14.66
CA ASP A 369 -7.74 9.76 -13.61
C ASP A 369 -7.40 8.29 -13.90
N LYS A 370 -8.24 7.54 -14.64
CA LYS A 370 -7.92 6.16 -15.07
C LYS A 370 -6.94 6.14 -16.25
N GLU A 371 -6.95 7.13 -17.13
CA GLU A 371 -5.93 7.28 -18.18
C GLU A 371 -4.62 7.84 -17.62
N GLU A 372 -4.65 8.70 -16.60
CA GLU A 372 -3.43 9.13 -15.89
C GLU A 372 -2.88 8.01 -14.99
N ALA A 373 -3.73 7.24 -14.30
CA ALA A 373 -3.31 6.14 -13.42
C ALA A 373 -3.11 4.78 -14.12
N GLY A 374 -3.61 4.61 -15.35
CA GLY A 374 -3.56 3.34 -16.11
C GLY A 374 -3.07 3.46 -17.54
N GLY A 375 -2.83 4.67 -18.05
CA GLY A 375 -2.38 4.96 -19.42
C GLY A 375 -1.05 5.73 -19.52
N SER A 376 -0.48 6.22 -18.42
CA SER A 376 0.91 6.69 -18.41
C SER A 376 1.81 5.58 -17.86
N SER A 377 2.16 4.64 -18.73
CA SER A 377 3.29 3.71 -18.56
C SER A 377 4.65 4.43 -18.62
N MET A 378 4.74 5.63 -18.07
CA MET A 378 6.00 6.26 -17.73
C MET A 378 6.38 5.70 -16.38
N ALA A 379 7.43 4.87 -16.34
CA ALA A 379 7.98 4.31 -15.12
C ALA A 379 7.98 5.38 -14.01
N SER A 380 7.18 5.15 -12.97
CA SER A 380 7.11 6.03 -11.81
C SER A 380 8.54 6.27 -11.31
N GLU A 381 8.94 7.52 -11.15
CA GLU A 381 10.24 7.86 -10.58
C GLU A 381 10.40 7.18 -9.22
N LEU A 382 11.59 6.65 -8.93
CA LEU A 382 11.88 6.06 -7.62
C LEU A 382 11.78 7.14 -6.55
N ASN A 383 10.65 7.17 -5.86
CA ASN A 383 10.43 8.11 -4.76
C ASN A 383 11.33 7.79 -3.56
N LEU A 384 11.65 8.82 -2.77
CA LEU A 384 12.38 8.67 -1.51
C LEU A 384 11.68 7.68 -0.55
N SER A 385 10.36 7.52 -0.66
CA SER A 385 9.60 6.51 0.08
C SER A 385 10.09 5.07 -0.18
N ASN A 386 10.61 4.79 -1.37
CA ASN A 386 11.01 3.44 -1.79
C ASN A 386 12.46 3.14 -1.40
N VAL A 387 13.31 4.18 -1.33
CA VAL A 387 14.77 4.04 -1.08
C VAL A 387 15.17 4.58 0.31
N GLY A 388 14.26 5.22 1.04
CA GLY A 388 14.53 5.91 2.30
C GLY A 388 15.17 5.03 3.37
N GLY A 389 14.78 3.76 3.47
CA GLY A 389 15.39 2.83 4.43
C GLY A 389 16.87 2.55 4.16
N VAL A 390 17.33 2.61 2.91
CA VAL A 390 18.74 2.41 2.56
C VAL A 390 19.60 3.53 3.18
N PHE A 391 19.12 4.77 3.15
CA PHE A 391 19.79 5.90 3.78
C PHE A 391 19.83 5.77 5.31
N VAL A 392 18.76 5.26 5.92
CA VAL A 392 18.71 5.03 7.37
C VAL A 392 19.74 3.98 7.79
N VAL A 393 19.86 2.88 7.03
CA VAL A 393 20.87 1.83 7.30
C VAL A 393 22.29 2.38 7.14
N LEU A 394 22.55 3.18 6.11
CA LEU A 394 23.85 3.82 5.90
C LEU A 394 24.25 4.71 7.09
N LEU A 395 23.37 5.61 7.51
CA LEU A 395 23.63 6.50 8.65
C LEU A 395 23.80 5.73 9.96
N GLY A 396 22.98 4.69 10.18
CA GLY A 396 23.11 3.80 11.32
C GLY A 396 24.45 3.05 11.34
N GLY A 397 24.90 2.55 10.18
CA GLY A 397 26.18 1.88 10.02
C GLY A 397 27.38 2.80 10.28
N MET A 398 27.34 4.03 9.75
CA MET A 398 28.36 5.05 10.04
C MET A 398 28.40 5.41 11.54
N GLY A 399 27.23 5.55 12.17
CA GLY A 399 27.14 5.81 13.61
C GLY A 399 27.73 4.68 14.45
N LEU A 400 27.42 3.42 14.10
CA LEU A 400 27.98 2.25 14.79
C LEU A 400 29.50 2.18 14.60
N ALA A 401 30.01 2.44 13.39
CA ALA A 401 31.44 2.47 13.12
C ALA A 401 32.17 3.53 13.97
N LEU A 402 31.57 4.72 14.13
CA LEU A 402 32.11 5.75 15.03
C LEU A 402 32.16 5.28 16.49
N ILE A 403 31.12 4.60 16.98
CA ILE A 403 31.09 4.07 18.34
C ILE A 403 32.18 3.01 18.55
N VAL A 404 32.36 2.10 17.58
CA VAL A 404 33.41 1.08 17.64
C VAL A 404 34.79 1.73 17.63
N ALA A 405 35.04 2.69 16.73
CA ALA A 405 36.32 3.41 16.68
C ALA A 405 36.61 4.18 17.98
N MET A 406 35.60 4.81 18.58
CA MET A 406 35.74 5.44 19.89
C MET A 406 36.06 4.42 20.99
N GLY A 407 35.41 3.25 20.96
CA GLY A 407 35.68 2.15 21.88
C GLY A 407 37.10 1.62 21.76
N GLU A 408 37.58 1.34 20.54
CA GLU A 408 38.95 0.92 20.26
C GLU A 408 39.97 1.96 20.74
N PHE A 409 39.72 3.23 20.45
CA PHE A 409 40.58 4.33 20.91
C PHE A 409 40.67 4.40 22.44
N VAL A 410 39.55 4.22 23.14
CA VAL A 410 39.52 4.21 24.62
C VAL A 410 40.23 2.98 25.17
N LEU A 411 40.05 1.80 24.55
CA LEU A 411 40.71 0.56 24.96
C LEU A 411 42.23 0.63 24.74
N GLU A 412 42.69 1.21 23.62
CA GLU A 412 44.11 1.46 23.35
C GLU A 412 44.68 2.43 24.39
N CYS A 413 44.00 3.55 24.66
CA CYS A 413 44.41 4.50 25.70
C CYS A 413 44.47 3.85 27.09
N TRP A 414 43.54 2.95 27.41
CA TRP A 414 43.53 2.22 28.68
C TRP A 414 44.67 1.21 28.76
N GLY A 415 44.99 0.52 27.66
CA GLY A 415 46.15 -0.37 27.56
C GLY A 415 47.46 0.39 27.80
N ILE A 416 47.62 1.54 27.16
CA ILE A 416 48.79 2.42 27.32
C ILE A 416 48.87 2.96 28.75
N ALA A 417 47.78 3.45 29.33
CA ALA A 417 47.75 3.96 30.71
C ALA A 417 48.13 2.87 31.73
N LYS A 418 47.75 1.61 31.47
CA LYS A 418 48.12 0.47 32.32
C LYS A 418 49.59 0.06 32.18
N GLU A 419 50.17 0.21 30.98
CA GLU A 419 51.58 -0.13 30.74
C GLU A 419 52.55 0.96 31.23
N ASP A 420 52.14 2.23 31.15
CA ASP A 420 52.97 3.40 31.50
C ASP A 420 52.71 3.95 32.93
N GLU A 421 51.78 3.37 33.70
CA GLU A 421 51.31 3.85 35.02
C GLU A 421 50.88 5.35 35.06
N GLU A 422 50.50 5.92 33.92
CA GLU A 422 49.98 7.29 33.81
C GLU A 422 48.45 7.35 34.02
N PRO A 423 47.89 8.44 34.59
CA PRO A 423 46.45 8.59 34.70
C PRO A 423 45.79 8.64 33.31
N MET A 424 44.74 7.83 33.13
CA MET A 424 44.01 7.63 31.87
C MET A 424 43.61 8.94 31.16
N MET A 425 43.23 9.97 31.91
CA MET A 425 42.81 11.26 31.34
C MET A 425 43.97 12.05 30.69
N ASP A 426 45.20 11.86 31.16
CA ASP A 426 46.35 12.55 30.57
C ASP A 426 46.79 11.88 29.27
N VAL A 427 46.76 10.56 29.21
CA VAL A 427 47.00 9.78 27.98
C VAL A 427 45.92 10.09 26.95
N LEU A 428 44.65 10.08 27.36
CA LEU A 428 43.52 10.41 26.48
C LEU A 428 43.64 11.83 25.92
N ASN A 429 43.96 12.83 26.76
CA ASN A 429 44.13 14.22 26.31
C ASN A 429 45.35 14.39 25.38
N LYS A 430 46.46 13.67 25.62
CA LYS A 430 47.65 13.70 24.75
C LYS A 430 47.34 13.10 23.37
N GLU A 431 46.69 11.94 23.32
CA GLU A 431 46.33 11.25 22.06
C GLU A 431 45.21 11.99 21.32
N LEU A 432 44.21 12.52 22.02
CA LEU A 432 43.13 13.31 21.42
C LEU A 432 43.66 14.62 20.83
N ARG A 433 44.60 15.30 21.51
CA ARG A 433 45.33 16.44 20.93
C ARG A 433 46.16 16.06 19.70
N PHE A 434 46.65 14.82 19.59
CA PHE A 434 47.37 14.35 18.40
C PHE A 434 46.40 14.12 17.23
N VAL A 435 45.27 13.44 17.47
CA VAL A 435 44.21 13.21 16.47
C VAL A 435 43.66 14.55 15.94
N PHE A 436 43.34 15.50 16.83
CA PHE A 436 42.84 16.82 16.44
C PHE A 436 43.90 17.75 15.82
N LYS A 437 45.20 17.43 15.95
CA LYS A 437 46.27 18.22 15.33
C LYS A 437 46.45 17.94 13.83
N CYS A 438 45.86 16.86 13.28
CA CYS A 438 45.87 16.52 11.84
C CYS A 438 47.25 16.66 11.13
N LYS A 439 48.37 16.54 11.85
CA LYS A 439 49.72 16.72 11.30
C LYS A 439 50.43 15.37 11.22
N GLY A 440 50.28 14.73 10.05
CA GLY A 440 51.04 13.55 9.64
C GLY A 440 50.26 12.24 9.69
N SER A 441 50.51 11.37 8.72
CA SER A 441 50.00 10.00 8.61
C SER A 441 50.87 8.97 9.32
N SER A 442 51.87 9.41 10.08
CA SER A 442 52.78 8.55 10.85
C SER A 442 52.74 8.90 12.34
N LYS A 443 52.42 7.90 13.17
CA LYS A 443 52.49 7.96 14.64
C LYS A 443 53.90 7.50 15.07
N PRO A 444 54.67 8.29 15.83
CA PRO A 444 55.96 7.85 16.32
C PRO A 444 55.76 6.69 17.32
N VAL A 445 56.52 5.60 17.14
CA VAL A 445 56.52 4.45 18.05
C VAL A 445 57.06 4.90 19.41
N ARG A 446 56.30 4.70 20.50
CA ARG A 446 56.77 4.96 21.86
C ARG A 446 57.81 3.89 22.23
N LYS A 447 59.05 4.29 22.52
CA LYS A 447 60.09 3.39 23.03
C LYS A 447 59.97 3.29 24.56
N LYS A 448 59.95 2.07 25.10
CA LYS A 448 60.06 1.83 26.55
C LYS A 448 61.36 2.45 27.09
N ALA A 449 61.25 3.17 28.19
CA ALA A 449 62.42 3.61 28.95
C ALA A 449 62.93 2.45 29.81
N SER A 450 63.77 1.59 29.24
CA SER A 450 64.62 0.70 30.04
C SER A 450 65.85 0.29 29.25
N GLU A 451 67.02 0.49 29.88
CA GLU A 451 68.39 0.16 29.47
C GLU A 451 69.15 1.23 28.66
N SER A 452 69.65 2.25 29.37
CA SER A 452 70.99 2.83 29.12
C SER A 452 71.39 3.79 30.24
N GLU A 453 71.82 3.27 31.40
CA GLU A 453 72.75 3.98 32.28
C GLU A 453 73.69 2.98 32.96
N VAL A 454 74.74 2.56 32.25
CA VAL A 454 76.03 2.17 32.85
C VAL A 454 77.16 2.70 31.95
N GLY A 455 77.92 3.67 32.48
CA GLY A 455 79.13 4.27 31.88
C GLY A 455 78.79 5.45 30.94
N ASP A 456 79.29 6.67 31.09
CA ASP A 456 80.55 7.11 31.68
C ASP A 456 80.43 8.60 32.06
N ALA A 457 81.10 9.00 33.13
CA ALA A 457 81.08 10.36 33.63
C ALA A 457 82.15 11.19 32.92
N SER A 458 81.76 12.24 32.19
CA SER A 458 82.52 13.50 32.14
C SER A 458 81.80 14.61 31.35
N ASN A 459 81.52 15.70 32.07
CA ASN A 459 81.45 17.11 31.66
C ASN A 459 81.19 17.44 30.17
N ASN A 460 80.05 18.08 29.91
CA ASN A 460 80.03 19.53 29.66
C ASN A 460 78.60 20.09 29.62
N LEU A 461 78.41 21.17 30.39
CA LEU A 461 77.29 22.10 30.25
C LEU A 461 77.19 22.59 28.81
N PHE A 462 76.00 22.54 28.20
CA PHE A 462 75.34 23.65 27.51
C PHE A 462 74.00 23.14 26.96
N GLY A 463 72.92 23.81 27.35
CA GLY A 463 71.61 23.55 26.77
C GLY A 463 71.53 24.02 25.32
N SER A 464 70.83 23.26 24.49
CA SER A 464 70.16 23.75 23.29
C SER A 464 69.27 22.66 22.72
N ASP A 465 67.99 22.99 22.54
CA ASP A 465 67.06 22.31 21.66
C ASP A 465 67.72 22.05 20.29
N VAL A 466 67.82 20.78 19.88
CA VAL A 466 68.18 20.44 18.50
C VAL A 466 67.21 19.38 17.99
N TYR A 467 66.19 19.86 17.27
CA TYR A 467 65.49 19.07 16.27
C TYR A 467 66.49 18.69 15.18
N ASN A 468 66.88 17.42 15.10
CA ASN A 468 67.69 16.94 13.99
C ASN A 468 66.78 16.38 12.88
N TYR A 469 66.39 17.26 11.96
CA TYR A 469 65.93 16.89 10.62
C TYR A 469 67.16 16.70 9.74
N SER A 470 67.52 15.45 9.44
CA SER A 470 68.27 15.09 8.24
C SER A 470 67.42 14.06 7.49
N GLY A 471 66.78 14.32 6.35
CA GLY A 471 67.18 15.23 5.28
C GLY A 471 67.87 14.45 4.18
N LYS A 472 67.07 13.67 3.43
CA LYS A 472 67.19 13.31 1.99
C LYS A 472 68.52 12.76 1.46
N ASN A 473 68.44 11.65 0.72
CA ASN A 473 68.61 11.75 -0.73
C ASN A 473 67.97 10.59 -1.52
N PRO A 474 67.73 10.80 -2.83
CA PRO A 474 66.72 10.11 -3.63
C PRO A 474 67.32 9.14 -4.67
N LEU A 475 66.43 8.52 -5.45
CA LEU A 475 66.63 7.82 -6.73
C LEU A 475 67.26 6.42 -6.66
N SER A 476 66.42 5.41 -6.91
CA SER A 476 66.43 4.60 -8.14
C SER A 476 65.17 3.75 -8.21
#